data_AF-A0A069CZY2-F1
#
_entry.id   AF-A0A069CZY2-F1
#
_cell.length_a   1.000
_cell.length_b   1.000
_cell.length_c   1.000
_cell.angle_alpha   90.00
_cell.angle_beta   90.00
_cell.angle_gamma   90.00
#
_symmetry.space_group_name_H-M   'P 1'
#
loop_
_entity.id
_entity.type
_entity.pdbx_description
1 polymer ?
#
loop_
_entity_poly.entity_id
_entity_poly.type
_entity_poly.pdbx_seq_one_letter_code
_entity_poly.pdbx_strand_id
1 'polypeptide(L)'
;MHIITTQKEGNNLLTYSDLTMNNQCIKRLHLTLVILSSLIAINLHAQDYLPQNYSLIFGGGLALSAVEGNKNDFFSKNGDRPGYALMAEGRYYVTPNLALGAQYDYLRAAHLPDKMHVHYIGPTVTLRTLWDNGNKSVCFALGIGYMDYRERVYQSDMDHGHLYQKSYCGISFGLGYEFSITKKMSGVLR
;
A
#
# COMPACT_ATOMS: atom_id res chain seq x y z
N MET A 1 -1.83 -0.28 -36.48
CA MET A 1 -2.13 1.17 -36.43
C MET A 1 -3.40 1.40 -37.22
N HIS A 2 -4.56 1.31 -36.57
CA HIS A 2 -5.86 1.50 -37.22
C HIS A 2 -6.30 2.94 -36.98
N ILE A 3 -6.24 3.75 -38.03
CA ILE A 3 -6.75 5.11 -38.06
C ILE A 3 -8.25 4.98 -38.34
N ILE A 4 -9.07 5.39 -37.37
CA ILE A 4 -10.53 5.50 -37.56
C ILE A 4 -10.82 6.98 -37.83
N THR A 5 -11.21 7.27 -39.07
CA THR A 5 -11.65 8.57 -39.54
C THR A 5 -13.07 8.84 -39.05
N THR A 6 -13.30 9.98 -38.41
CA THR A 6 -14.63 10.49 -38.08
C THR A 6 -15.19 11.27 -39.27
N GLN A 7 -16.24 10.75 -39.91
CA GLN A 7 -17.12 11.55 -40.74
C GLN A 7 -18.30 12.05 -39.91
N LYS A 8 -18.52 13.36 -40.00
CA LYS A 8 -19.60 14.11 -39.35
C LYS A 8 -20.69 14.31 -40.39
N GLU A 9 -21.82 13.65 -40.23
CA GLU A 9 -23.06 14.01 -40.92
C GLU A 9 -24.22 13.95 -39.92
N GLY A 10 -24.92 15.06 -39.78
CA GLY A 10 -26.01 15.21 -38.83
C GLY A 10 -27.24 14.45 -39.27
N ASN A 11 -28.00 13.96 -38.30
CA ASN A 11 -29.42 14.28 -38.11
C ASN A 11 -29.99 13.47 -36.94
N ASN A 12 -30.35 14.21 -35.88
CA ASN A 12 -31.44 13.95 -34.94
C ASN A 12 -31.95 12.51 -34.80
N LEU A 13 -31.28 11.70 -33.99
CA LEU A 13 -31.90 10.58 -33.27
C LEU A 13 -31.03 10.19 -32.06
N LEU A 14 -30.79 11.13 -31.14
CA LEU A 14 -30.29 10.84 -29.79
C LEU A 14 -31.44 10.28 -28.95
N THR A 15 -31.94 9.11 -29.35
CA THR A 15 -33.10 8.44 -28.78
C THR A 15 -32.74 7.80 -27.46
N TYR A 16 -33.08 8.47 -26.35
CA TYR A 16 -33.59 7.96 -25.06
C TYR A 16 -32.78 6.90 -24.26
N SER A 17 -32.08 5.96 -24.90
CA SER A 17 -31.27 4.89 -24.31
C SER A 17 -29.97 5.41 -23.68
N ASP A 18 -29.33 6.41 -24.28
CA ASP A 18 -28.06 6.95 -23.76
C ASP A 18 -28.26 7.82 -22.50
N LEU A 19 -29.35 8.59 -22.46
CA LEU A 19 -29.74 9.38 -21.29
C LEU A 19 -30.21 8.49 -20.13
N THR A 20 -30.88 7.37 -20.42
CA THR A 20 -31.31 6.40 -19.39
C THR A 20 -30.14 5.56 -18.87
N MET A 21 -29.19 5.14 -19.72
CA MET A 21 -27.96 4.47 -19.28
C MET A 21 -27.07 5.39 -18.43
N ASN A 22 -26.93 6.66 -18.81
CA ASN A 22 -26.14 7.62 -18.03
C ASN A 22 -26.79 7.88 -16.66
N ASN A 23 -28.12 8.03 -16.61
CA ASN A 23 -28.84 8.14 -15.33
C ASN A 23 -28.77 6.87 -14.48
N GLN A 24 -28.77 5.67 -15.07
CA GLN A 24 -28.57 4.43 -14.32
C GLN A 24 -27.15 4.29 -13.78
N CYS A 25 -26.13 4.68 -14.56
CA CYS A 25 -24.74 4.68 -14.14
C CYS A 25 -24.50 5.69 -13.02
N ILE A 26 -25.00 6.92 -13.16
CA ILE A 26 -24.92 7.98 -12.15
C ILE A 26 -25.69 7.60 -10.88
N LYS A 27 -26.87 6.98 -11.00
CA LYS A 27 -27.63 6.46 -9.84
C LYS A 27 -26.89 5.33 -9.13
N ARG A 28 -26.24 4.43 -9.87
CA ARG A 28 -25.42 3.34 -9.29
C ARG A 28 -24.16 3.88 -8.62
N LEU A 29 -23.51 4.89 -9.21
CA LEU A 29 -22.36 5.60 -8.65
C LEU A 29 -22.75 6.39 -7.38
N HIS A 30 -23.89 7.08 -7.40
CA HIS A 30 -24.42 7.75 -6.22
C HIS A 30 -24.80 6.74 -5.14
N LEU A 31 -25.40 5.61 -5.50
CA LEU A 31 -25.75 4.56 -4.55
C LEU A 31 -24.50 3.95 -3.91
N THR A 32 -23.45 3.67 -4.69
CA THR A 32 -22.18 3.19 -4.14
C THR A 32 -21.51 4.25 -3.27
N LEU A 33 -21.55 5.52 -3.65
CA LEU A 33 -21.02 6.62 -2.83
C LEU A 33 -21.82 6.80 -1.52
N VAL A 34 -23.15 6.65 -1.56
CA VAL A 34 -24.03 6.73 -0.39
C VAL A 34 -23.78 5.55 0.54
N ILE A 35 -23.66 4.32 0.01
CA ILE A 35 -23.31 3.13 0.81
C ILE A 35 -21.91 3.27 1.41
N LEU A 36 -20.94 3.77 0.64
CA LEU A 36 -19.59 4.04 1.14
C LEU A 36 -19.62 5.12 2.23
N SER A 37 -20.43 6.16 2.07
CA SER A 37 -20.61 7.23 3.06
C SER A 37 -21.33 6.77 4.33
N SER A 38 -22.29 5.85 4.22
CA SER A 38 -22.99 5.28 5.38
C SER A 38 -22.13 4.28 6.14
N LEU A 39 -21.26 3.54 5.44
CA LEU A 39 -20.18 2.74 6.06
C LEU A 39 -19.18 3.62 6.84
N ILE A 40 -18.95 4.86 6.40
CA ILE A 40 -18.11 5.84 7.11
C ILE A 40 -18.85 6.48 8.31
N ALA A 41 -20.17 6.64 8.23
CA ALA A 41 -21.00 7.26 9.27
C ALA A 41 -21.33 6.35 10.46
N ILE A 42 -21.18 5.04 10.32
CA ILE A 42 -21.34 4.10 11.44
C ILE A 42 -20.03 4.06 12.22
N ASN A 43 -19.96 4.90 13.26
CA ASN A 43 -19.18 4.80 14.51
C ASN A 43 -18.71 6.19 15.00
N LEU A 44 -19.65 7.07 15.36
CA LEU A 44 -19.41 8.08 16.39
C LEU A 44 -19.52 7.40 17.77
N HIS A 45 -18.64 6.44 18.04
CA HIS A 45 -18.43 5.98 19.41
C HIS A 45 -17.22 6.72 19.94
N ALA A 46 -17.35 7.35 21.11
CA ALA A 46 -16.21 7.88 21.84
C ALA A 46 -15.18 6.74 21.99
N GLN A 47 -14.02 6.90 21.35
CA GLN A 47 -12.99 5.87 21.31
C GLN A 47 -11.91 6.23 22.33
N ASP A 48 -11.95 5.60 23.51
CA ASP A 48 -11.11 6.01 24.64
C ASP A 48 -9.67 5.46 24.63
N TYR A 49 -9.36 4.47 23.76
CA TYR A 49 -8.15 3.66 23.88
C TYR A 49 -7.18 3.72 22.69
N LEU A 50 -7.67 3.89 21.46
CA LEU A 50 -6.83 3.96 20.27
C LEU A 50 -6.71 5.41 19.76
N PRO A 51 -5.56 5.78 19.15
CA PRO A 51 -5.22 7.17 18.85
C PRO A 51 -6.22 7.79 17.87
N GLN A 52 -6.79 8.93 18.25
CA GLN A 52 -7.88 9.60 17.54
C GLN A 52 -7.42 10.62 16.48
N ASN A 53 -6.19 11.14 16.57
CA ASN A 53 -5.74 12.24 15.71
C ASN A 53 -4.52 11.86 14.86
N TYR A 54 -3.44 11.42 15.50
CA TYR A 54 -2.22 11.01 14.82
C TYR A 54 -1.60 9.81 15.53
N SER A 55 -0.93 8.96 14.78
CA SER A 55 -0.12 7.87 15.32
C SER A 55 1.19 7.76 14.55
N LEU A 56 2.29 7.62 15.29
CA LEU A 56 3.59 7.25 14.74
C LEU A 56 3.85 5.79 15.10
N ILE A 57 4.18 5.00 14.10
CA ILE A 57 4.38 3.57 14.22
C ILE A 57 5.81 3.29 13.78
N PHE A 58 6.54 2.57 14.61
CA PHE A 58 7.87 2.07 14.30
C PHE A 58 7.87 0.57 14.54
N GLY A 59 8.38 -0.19 13.59
CA GLY A 59 8.39 -1.64 13.66
C GLY A 59 9.52 -2.26 12.86
N GLY A 60 9.70 -3.55 13.05
CA GLY A 60 10.60 -4.36 12.27
C GLY A 60 10.06 -5.76 12.10
N GLY A 61 10.48 -6.43 11.04
CA GLY A 61 10.02 -7.76 10.68
C GLY A 61 11.00 -8.50 9.79
N LEU A 62 10.56 -9.65 9.29
CA LEU A 62 11.30 -10.44 8.31
C LEU A 62 10.80 -10.10 6.91
N ALA A 63 11.73 -9.87 5.99
CA ALA A 63 11.43 -9.68 4.58
C ALA A 63 11.68 -11.00 3.84
N LEU A 64 10.62 -11.62 3.33
CA LEU A 64 10.74 -12.73 2.40
C LEU A 64 10.51 -12.20 1.00
N SER A 65 11.46 -12.48 0.10
CA SER A 65 11.36 -12.10 -1.30
C SER A 65 10.93 -13.33 -2.09
N ALA A 66 10.07 -13.13 -3.08
CA ALA A 66 9.74 -14.14 -4.08
C ALA A 66 9.98 -13.48 -5.43
N VAL A 67 11.21 -13.59 -5.95
CA VAL A 67 11.62 -12.94 -7.19
C VAL A 67 11.74 -13.99 -8.29
N GLU A 68 10.90 -13.87 -9.31
CA GLU A 68 10.92 -14.75 -10.47
C GLU A 68 11.32 -13.97 -11.73
N GLY A 69 12.32 -14.46 -12.46
CA GLY A 69 12.53 -14.04 -13.86
C GLY A 69 13.90 -13.45 -14.26
N ASN A 70 14.89 -13.30 -13.37
CA ASN A 70 16.22 -12.82 -13.78
C ASN A 70 17.37 -13.64 -13.18
N LYS A 71 18.17 -14.27 -14.05
CA LYS A 71 19.26 -15.20 -13.66
C LYS A 71 20.48 -14.52 -13.02
N ASN A 72 20.59 -13.20 -13.11
CA ASN A 72 21.77 -12.44 -12.67
C ASN A 72 21.53 -11.53 -11.46
N ASP A 73 20.35 -11.58 -10.83
CA ASP A 73 20.01 -10.75 -9.68
C ASP A 73 20.36 -11.43 -8.35
N PHE A 74 20.48 -10.64 -7.28
CA PHE A 74 20.85 -11.11 -5.93
C PHE A 74 20.07 -12.36 -5.49
N PHE A 75 18.75 -12.39 -5.71
CA PHE A 75 17.87 -13.49 -5.28
C PHE A 75 18.03 -14.75 -6.12
N SER A 76 18.29 -14.62 -7.42
CA SER A 76 18.56 -15.80 -8.27
C SER A 76 19.90 -16.45 -7.93
N LYS A 77 20.89 -15.65 -7.50
CA LYS A 77 22.22 -16.16 -7.12
C LYS A 77 22.26 -16.72 -5.70
N ASN A 78 21.63 -16.04 -4.74
CA ASN A 78 21.73 -16.36 -3.32
C ASN A 78 20.51 -17.12 -2.76
N GLY A 79 19.50 -17.38 -3.60
CA GLY A 79 18.19 -17.87 -3.20
C GLY A 79 17.33 -16.76 -2.57
N ASP A 80 16.02 -16.98 -2.54
CA ASP A 80 15.00 -16.14 -1.91
C ASP A 80 15.15 -16.08 -0.38
N ARG A 81 16.26 -15.54 0.07
CA ARG A 81 16.67 -15.56 1.47
C ARG A 81 15.92 -14.51 2.29
N PRO A 82 15.63 -14.82 3.56
CA PRO A 82 15.05 -13.86 4.47
C PRO A 82 16.02 -12.69 4.71
N GLY A 83 15.49 -11.49 4.56
CA GLY A 83 16.09 -10.25 5.03
C GLY A 83 15.40 -9.73 6.28
N TYR A 84 15.82 -8.56 6.73
CA TYR A 84 15.10 -7.79 7.74
C TYR A 84 14.39 -6.61 7.09
N ALA A 85 13.21 -6.28 7.62
CA ALA A 85 12.43 -5.12 7.25
C ALA A 85 12.34 -4.18 8.45
N LEU A 86 12.59 -2.89 8.25
CA LEU A 86 12.29 -1.84 9.20
C LEU A 86 11.18 -0.97 8.61
N MET A 87 10.22 -0.62 9.43
CA MET A 87 9.00 0.09 9.05
C MET A 87 8.86 1.33 9.93
N ALA A 88 8.58 2.46 9.31
CA ALA A 88 8.15 3.68 9.97
C ALA A 88 6.92 4.22 9.25
N GLU A 89 5.83 4.45 9.98
CA GLU A 89 4.59 4.96 9.40
C GLU A 89 4.00 6.06 10.28
N GLY A 90 3.70 7.19 9.66
CA GLY A 90 2.92 8.26 10.26
C GLY A 90 1.51 8.24 9.71
N ARG A 91 0.50 8.15 10.59
CA ARG A 91 -0.91 8.20 10.22
C ARG A 91 -1.60 9.38 10.85
N TYR A 92 -2.52 9.97 10.10
CA TYR A 92 -3.46 10.98 10.51
C TYR A 92 -4.88 10.45 10.30
N TYR A 93 -5.68 10.39 11.37
CA TYR A 93 -7.03 9.84 11.33
C TYR A 93 -8.00 10.94 10.89
N VAL A 94 -8.58 10.78 9.70
CA VAL A 94 -9.65 11.69 9.22
C VAL A 94 -10.98 11.27 9.84
N THR A 95 -11.20 9.96 9.97
CA THR A 95 -12.31 9.37 10.71
C THR A 95 -11.79 8.20 11.56
N PRO A 96 -12.57 7.70 12.53
CA PRO A 96 -12.15 6.55 13.36
C PRO A 96 -11.80 5.29 12.53
N ASN A 97 -12.37 5.18 11.32
CA ASN A 97 -12.21 4.03 10.44
C ASN A 97 -11.26 4.30 9.25
N LEU A 98 -10.84 5.55 9.04
CA LEU A 98 -10.01 5.94 7.89
C LEU A 98 -8.86 6.85 8.34
N ALA A 99 -7.64 6.40 8.07
CA ALA A 99 -6.43 7.16 8.26
C ALA A 99 -5.69 7.38 6.94
N LEU A 100 -5.10 8.55 6.80
CA LEU A 100 -4.19 8.91 5.72
C LEU A 100 -2.81 9.11 6.31
N GLY A 101 -1.77 8.70 5.61
CA GLY A 101 -0.44 8.72 6.18
C GLY A 101 0.66 8.62 5.15
N ALA A 102 1.88 8.48 5.65
CA ALA A 102 3.06 8.15 4.85
C ALA A 102 3.77 6.98 5.53
N GLN A 103 4.19 6.02 4.70
CA GLN A 103 4.95 4.84 5.13
C GLN A 103 6.34 4.90 4.50
N TYR A 104 7.32 4.51 5.30
CA TYR A 104 8.69 4.31 4.90
C TYR A 104 9.14 2.92 5.34
N ASP A 105 9.47 2.07 4.37
CA ASP A 105 10.01 0.74 4.63
C ASP A 105 11.44 0.65 4.12
N TYR A 106 12.29 0.09 4.96
CA TYR A 106 13.67 -0.25 4.63
C TYR A 106 13.86 -1.75 4.72
N LEU A 107 14.08 -2.39 3.58
CA LEU A 107 14.32 -3.84 3.51
C LEU A 107 15.80 -4.06 3.20
N ARG A 108 16.40 -5.04 3.86
CA ARG A 108 17.77 -5.46 3.54
C ARG A 108 17.93 -6.96 3.63
N ALA A 109 18.53 -7.53 2.60
CA ALA A 109 19.02 -8.91 2.58
C ALA A 109 20.53 -8.89 2.33
N ALA A 110 21.27 -9.78 2.97
CA ALA A 110 22.71 -9.88 2.77
C ALA A 110 23.17 -11.33 2.82
N HIS A 111 24.05 -11.69 1.90
CA HIS A 111 24.79 -12.94 1.94
C HIS A 111 26.21 -12.67 1.46
N LEU A 112 27.18 -12.65 2.37
CA LEU A 112 28.54 -12.19 2.05
C LEU A 112 29.11 -12.91 0.82
N PRO A 113 29.68 -12.17 -0.14
CA PRO A 113 29.92 -10.71 -0.16
C PRO A 113 28.73 -9.84 -0.64
N ASP A 114 27.65 -10.44 -1.13
CA ASP A 114 26.53 -9.79 -1.80
C ASP A 114 25.53 -9.13 -0.83
N LYS A 115 24.94 -8.01 -1.25
CA LYS A 115 24.00 -7.22 -0.44
C LYS A 115 22.89 -6.61 -1.30
N MET A 116 21.67 -6.61 -0.78
CA MET A 116 20.50 -5.98 -1.37
C MET A 116 19.83 -5.09 -0.32
N HIS A 117 19.44 -3.89 -0.73
CA HIS A 117 18.65 -2.98 0.09
C HIS A 117 17.58 -2.28 -0.75
N VAL A 118 16.42 -2.07 -0.15
CA VAL A 118 15.28 -1.42 -0.77
C VAL A 118 14.77 -0.35 0.16
N HIS A 119 14.53 0.82 -0.40
CA HIS A 119 13.86 1.93 0.25
C HIS A 119 12.50 2.11 -0.41
N TYR A 120 11.43 1.95 0.33
CA TYR A 120 10.08 2.29 -0.10
C TYR A 120 9.61 3.51 0.67
N ILE A 121 9.08 4.51 -0.03
CA ILE A 121 8.45 5.68 0.57
C ILE A 121 7.19 6.03 -0.21
N GLY A 122 6.06 6.17 0.49
CA GLY A 122 4.82 6.55 -0.19
C GLY A 122 3.72 6.99 0.74
N PRO A 123 2.75 7.77 0.23
CA PRO A 123 1.49 7.96 0.90
C PRO A 123 0.77 6.62 1.07
N THR A 124 0.11 6.44 2.22
CA THR A 124 -0.67 5.25 2.54
C THR A 124 -2.07 5.66 3.01
N VAL A 125 -3.06 4.87 2.63
CA VAL A 125 -4.45 4.97 3.06
C VAL A 125 -4.75 3.74 3.87
N THR A 126 -5.08 3.92 5.14
CA THR A 126 -5.36 2.84 6.09
C THR A 126 -6.82 2.84 6.47
N LEU A 127 -7.53 1.80 6.07
CA LEU A 127 -8.88 1.47 6.53
C LEU A 127 -8.78 0.65 7.81
N ARG A 128 -9.67 0.91 8.76
CA ARG A 128 -9.62 0.31 10.08
C ARG A 128 -11.01 -0.02 10.55
N THR A 129 -11.20 -1.26 11.02
CA THR A 129 -12.44 -1.70 11.65
C THR A 129 -12.20 -1.90 13.14
N LEU A 130 -13.00 -1.22 13.94
CA LEU A 130 -12.91 -1.20 15.40
C LEU A 130 -13.82 -2.27 15.99
N TRP A 131 -13.30 -3.04 16.94
CA TRP A 131 -14.05 -4.01 17.74
C TRP A 131 -13.74 -3.86 19.22
N ASP A 132 -14.58 -4.47 20.06
CA ASP A 132 -14.36 -4.55 21.52
C ASP A 132 -14.20 -3.15 22.16
N ASN A 133 -15.18 -2.28 21.92
CA ASN A 133 -15.23 -0.90 22.42
C ASN A 133 -13.99 -0.05 22.08
N GLY A 134 -13.31 -0.37 20.98
CA GLY A 134 -12.11 0.34 20.52
C GLY A 134 -10.83 -0.09 21.22
N ASN A 135 -10.77 -1.28 21.80
CA ASN A 135 -9.55 -1.90 22.34
C ASN A 135 -8.76 -2.69 21.27
N LYS A 136 -9.47 -3.20 20.26
CA LYS A 136 -8.92 -4.03 19.19
C LYS A 136 -9.37 -3.50 17.84
N SER A 137 -8.53 -3.65 16.83
CA SER A 137 -8.91 -3.30 15.47
C SER A 137 -8.11 -4.05 14.43
N VAL A 138 -8.75 -4.39 13.32
CA VAL A 138 -8.03 -4.82 12.12
C VAL A 138 -7.84 -3.62 11.21
N CYS A 139 -6.63 -3.47 10.67
CA CYS A 139 -6.26 -2.42 9.75
C CYS A 139 -5.86 -3.01 8.40
N PHE A 140 -6.26 -2.34 7.33
CA PHE A 140 -5.91 -2.64 5.97
C PHE A 140 -5.32 -1.38 5.34
N ALA A 141 -4.06 -1.43 4.96
CA ALA A 141 -3.31 -0.32 4.39
C ALA A 141 -3.04 -0.54 2.90
N LEU A 142 -3.22 0.53 2.13
CA LEU A 142 -2.95 0.62 0.71
C LEU A 142 -2.06 1.81 0.44
N GLY A 143 -0.91 1.61 -0.18
CA GLY A 143 0.01 2.69 -0.53
C GLY A 143 0.49 2.57 -1.97
N ILE A 144 0.75 3.72 -2.60
CA ILE A 144 1.44 3.78 -3.88
C ILE A 144 2.60 4.75 -3.69
N GLY A 145 3.81 4.27 -3.91
CA GLY A 145 5.01 4.97 -3.51
C GLY A 145 6.18 4.77 -4.44
N TYR A 146 7.27 5.43 -4.09
CA TYR A 146 8.54 5.29 -4.74
C TYR A 146 9.36 4.19 -4.06
N MET A 147 9.88 3.25 -4.84
CA MET A 147 10.72 2.15 -4.40
C MET A 147 12.09 2.26 -5.05
N ASP A 148 13.13 2.55 -4.28
CA ASP A 148 14.52 2.53 -4.75
C ASP A 148 15.16 1.18 -4.41
N TYR A 149 15.41 0.38 -5.44
CA TYR A 149 16.06 -0.92 -5.33
C TYR A 149 17.54 -0.78 -5.62
N ARG A 150 18.38 -1.26 -4.70
CA ARG A 150 19.83 -1.30 -4.88
C ARG A 150 20.37 -2.66 -4.49
N GLU A 151 21.10 -3.28 -5.40
CA GLU A 151 21.84 -4.51 -5.14
C GLU A 151 23.32 -4.32 -5.49
N ARG A 152 24.14 -5.07 -4.78
CA ARG A 152 25.55 -5.25 -5.08
C ARG A 152 25.82 -6.74 -5.08
N VAL A 153 26.18 -7.26 -6.25
CA VAL A 153 26.48 -8.67 -6.47
C VAL A 153 27.93 -8.78 -6.96
N TYR A 154 28.74 -9.60 -6.30
CA TYR A 154 30.11 -9.89 -6.69
C TYR A 154 30.16 -11.18 -7.50
N GLN A 155 30.98 -11.24 -8.55
CA GLN A 155 31.20 -12.50 -9.26
C GLN A 155 32.30 -13.29 -8.54
N SER A 156 32.14 -14.61 -8.41
CA SER A 156 32.95 -15.47 -7.52
C SER A 156 34.45 -15.55 -7.88
N ASP A 157 34.90 -14.82 -8.89
CA ASP A 157 36.26 -14.87 -9.45
C ASP A 157 36.78 -13.47 -9.88
N MET A 158 36.09 -12.38 -9.52
CA MET A 158 36.51 -11.01 -9.86
C MET A 158 36.35 -10.05 -8.67
N ASP A 159 37.38 -9.23 -8.41
CA ASP A 159 37.35 -8.12 -7.44
C ASP A 159 36.36 -6.99 -7.82
N HIS A 160 35.62 -7.14 -8.93
CA HIS A 160 34.66 -6.18 -9.45
C HIS A 160 33.23 -6.64 -9.14
N GLY A 161 32.53 -5.86 -8.30
CA GLY A 161 31.11 -6.07 -8.00
C GLY A 161 30.20 -5.28 -8.94
N HIS A 162 29.15 -5.91 -9.45
CA HIS A 162 28.09 -5.24 -10.19
C HIS A 162 27.17 -4.50 -9.20
N LEU A 163 27.11 -3.18 -9.33
CA LEU A 163 26.15 -2.33 -8.62
C LEU A 163 24.97 -2.07 -9.54
N TYR A 164 23.81 -2.60 -9.18
CA TYR A 164 22.57 -2.30 -9.89
C TYR A 164 21.67 -1.44 -9.00
N GLN A 165 21.25 -0.31 -9.54
CA GLN A 165 20.34 0.61 -8.89
C GLN A 165 19.22 0.95 -9.87
N LYS A 166 17.98 0.72 -9.44
CA LYS A 166 16.82 1.09 -10.22
C LYS A 166 15.66 1.44 -9.32
N SER A 167 14.93 2.46 -9.75
CA SER A 167 13.80 2.98 -9.01
C SER A 167 12.50 2.66 -9.72
N TYR A 168 11.48 2.35 -8.93
CA TYR A 168 10.20 1.83 -9.39
C TYR A 168 9.06 2.55 -8.69
N CYS A 169 7.89 2.55 -9.33
CA CYS A 169 6.64 2.83 -8.64
C CYS A 169 6.16 1.53 -7.98
N GLY A 170 6.08 1.50 -6.66
CA GLY A 170 5.65 0.35 -5.87
C GLY A 170 4.22 0.52 -5.37
N ILE A 171 3.49 -0.59 -5.29
CA ILE A 171 2.18 -0.65 -4.64
C ILE A 171 2.33 -1.53 -3.39
N SER A 172 1.93 -1.02 -2.24
CA SER A 172 1.99 -1.72 -0.95
C SER A 172 0.59 -2.08 -0.47
N PHE A 173 0.40 -3.33 -0.07
CA PHE A 173 -0.80 -3.83 0.59
C PHE A 173 -0.38 -4.36 1.97
N GLY A 174 -1.06 -3.95 3.04
CA GLY A 174 -0.78 -4.42 4.38
C GLY A 174 -2.06 -4.76 5.11
N LEU A 175 -2.15 -5.96 5.68
CA LEU A 175 -3.20 -6.30 6.64
C LEU A 175 -2.55 -6.41 8.01
N GLY A 176 -3.12 -5.76 9.01
CA GLY A 176 -2.60 -5.79 10.35
C GLY A 176 -3.68 -5.88 11.40
N TYR A 177 -3.25 -6.27 12.60
CA TYR A 177 -4.06 -6.31 13.79
C TYR A 177 -3.45 -5.39 14.84
N GLU A 178 -4.26 -4.50 15.39
CA GLU A 178 -3.86 -3.51 16.38
C GLU A 178 -4.58 -3.74 17.69
N PHE A 179 -3.84 -3.62 18.78
CA PHE A 179 -4.35 -3.77 20.13
C PHE A 179 -3.82 -2.64 21.00
N SER A 180 -4.67 -2.12 21.89
CA SER A 180 -4.27 -1.12 22.87
C SER A 180 -3.49 -1.79 24.00
N ILE A 181 -2.32 -1.24 24.35
CA ILE A 181 -1.58 -1.60 25.57
C ILE A 181 -1.87 -0.56 26.66
N THR A 182 -1.93 0.71 26.29
CA THR A 182 -2.23 1.85 27.16
C THR A 182 -2.89 2.95 26.33
N LYS A 183 -3.59 3.91 26.96
CA LYS A 183 -4.26 5.04 26.27
C LYS A 183 -3.38 5.87 25.32
N LYS A 184 -2.06 5.76 25.40
CA LYS A 184 -1.08 6.45 24.53
C LYS A 184 -0.19 5.51 23.72
N MET A 185 -0.33 4.19 23.88
CA MET A 185 0.55 3.20 23.25
C MET A 185 -0.26 1.98 22.80
N SER A 186 -0.14 1.67 21.52
CA SER A 186 -0.76 0.51 20.88
C SER A 186 0.29 -0.36 20.22
N GLY A 187 0.07 -1.66 20.24
CA GLY A 187 0.82 -2.62 19.43
C GLY A 187 0.15 -2.82 18.07
N VAL A 188 0.95 -3.02 17.04
CA VAL A 188 0.49 -3.36 15.68
C VAL A 188 1.27 -4.60 15.23
N LEU A 189 0.54 -5.63 14.82
CA LEU A 189 1.08 -6.83 14.18
C LEU A 189 0.68 -6.79 12.70
N ARG A 190 1.64 -6.99 11.81
CA ARG A 190 1.50 -6.98 10.35
C ARG A 190 2.27 -8.15 9.76
#